data_AF-A0A932NW20-F1
#
_entry.id   AF-A0A932NW20-F1
#
_cell.length_a   1.000
_cell.length_b   1.000
_cell.length_c   1.000
_cell.angle_alpha   90.00
_cell.angle_beta   90.00
_cell.angle_gamma   90.00
#
_symmetry.space_group_name_H-M   'P 1'
#
loop_
_entity.id
_entity.type
_entity.pdbx_description
1 polymer ?
#
loop_
_entity_poly.entity_id
_entity_poly.type
_entity_poly.pdbx_seq_one_letter_code
_entity_poly.pdbx_strand_id
1 'polypeptide(L)' 'MSEIQADQVLDCKGLSCPLPVVKTKKTIDGMQAGQVLLMHATDPGSANDMTAWAKRTGNEILKVDQGGGVWSFYIKKLK' A
#
# COMPACT_ATOMS: atom_id res chain seq x y z
N MET A 1 5.66 3.96 20.54
CA MET A 1 6.15 3.57 19.21
C MET A 1 4.91 3.18 18.42
N SER A 2 4.59 3.90 17.36
CA SER A 2 3.33 3.69 16.62
C SER A 2 3.43 2.43 15.76
N GLU A 3 3.14 1.27 16.35
CA GLU A 3 2.92 0.03 15.61
C GLU A 3 1.60 0.17 14.84
N ILE A 4 1.71 0.50 13.55
CA ILE A 4 0.58 0.34 12.65
C ILE A 4 0.53 -1.14 12.32
N GLN A 5 -0.44 -1.83 12.92
CA GLN A 5 -0.67 -3.25 12.64
C GLN A 5 -1.20 -3.38 11.22
N ALA A 6 -0.46 -4.08 10.37
CA ALA A 6 -0.89 -4.44 9.04
C ALA A 6 -1.53 -5.83 9.07
N ASP A 7 -2.78 -5.93 8.63
CA ASP A 7 -3.50 -7.20 8.46
C ASP A 7 -2.96 -8.01 7.27
N GLN A 8 -2.51 -7.31 6.24
CA GLN A 8 -1.98 -7.90 5.01
C GLN A 8 -0.66 -7.24 4.66
N VAL A 9 0.28 -8.02 4.13
CA VAL A 9 1.56 -7.52 3.65
C VAL A 9 1.72 -7.89 2.18
N LEU A 10 2.06 -6.91 1.36
CA LEU A 10 2.23 -7.06 -0.08
C LEU A 10 3.61 -6.58 -0.50
N ASP A 11 4.49 -7.51 -0.83
CA ASP A 11 5.77 -7.18 -1.44
C ASP A 11 5.62 -6.95 -2.95
N CYS A 12 5.89 -5.72 -3.37
CA CYS A 12 5.90 -5.26 -4.76
C CYS A 12 7.29 -4.74 -5.19
N LYS A 13 8.35 -5.19 -4.52
CA LYS A 13 9.75 -4.89 -4.85
C LYS A 13 10.02 -5.30 -6.31
N GLY A 14 10.49 -4.37 -7.14
CA GLY A 14 10.82 -4.61 -8.55
C GLY A 14 9.66 -4.72 -9.53
N LEU A 15 8.41 -4.44 -9.13
CA LEU A 15 7.28 -4.39 -10.05
C LEU A 15 7.15 -3.00 -10.66
N SER A 16 7.50 -2.86 -11.94
CA SER A 16 7.23 -1.65 -12.71
C SER A 16 5.72 -1.44 -12.90
N CYS A 17 5.31 -0.17 -12.89
CA CYS A 17 3.93 0.23 -13.10
C CYS A 17 3.38 -0.37 -14.41
N PRO A 18 2.16 -0.94 -14.43
CA PRO A 18 1.03 -0.72 -13.52
C PRO A 18 0.71 -1.87 -12.54
N LEU A 19 1.58 -2.89 -12.45
CA LEU A 19 1.30 -4.10 -11.67
C LEU A 19 1.12 -3.91 -10.15
N PRO A 20 1.85 -3.00 -9.46
CA PRO A 20 1.72 -2.84 -8.02
C PRO A 20 0.32 -2.38 -7.61
N VAL A 21 -0.27 -1.46 -8.37
CA VAL A 21 -1.62 -0.94 -8.13
C VAL A 21 -2.69 -2.02 -8.33
N VAL A 22 -2.56 -2.83 -9.38
CA VAL A 22 -3.52 -3.91 -9.66
C VAL A 22 -3.49 -4.98 -8.57
N LYS A 23 -2.28 -5.33 -8.09
CA LYS A 23 -2.10 -6.32 -7.04
C LYS A 23 -2.61 -5.81 -5.70
N THR A 24 -2.26 -4.57 -5.34
CA THR A 24 -2.79 -3.86 -4.17
C THR A 24 -4.31 -3.80 -4.21
N LYS A 25 -4.88 -3.47 -5.37
CA LYS A 25 -6.33 -3.47 -5.57
C LYS A 25 -6.94 -4.84 -5.31
N LYS A 26 -6.42 -5.91 -5.90
CA LYS A 26 -6.94 -7.27 -5.67
C LYS A 26 -6.88 -7.66 -4.20
N THR A 27 -5.80 -7.33 -3.50
CA THR A 27 -5.66 -7.62 -2.08
C THR A 27 -6.68 -6.82 -1.26
N ILE A 28 -6.78 -5.51 -1.47
CA ILE A 28 -7.74 -4.66 -0.74
C ILE A 28 -9.19 -5.01 -1.09
N ASP A 29 -9.49 -5.42 -2.32
CA ASP A 29 -10.85 -5.84 -2.72
C ASP A 29 -11.33 -7.03 -1.85
N GLY A 30 -10.43 -7.98 -1.56
CA GLY A 30 -10.69 -9.10 -0.65
C GLY A 30 -10.58 -8.80 0.86
N MET A 31 -10.11 -7.61 1.24
CA MET A 31 -9.99 -7.19 2.64
C MET A 31 -11.31 -6.62 3.17
N GLN A 32 -11.49 -6.61 4.48
CA GLN A 32 -12.63 -5.96 5.14
C GLN A 32 -12.35 -4.48 5.41
N ALA A 33 -13.41 -3.67 5.46
CA ALA A 33 -13.31 -2.28 5.87
C ALA A 33 -12.70 -2.20 7.27
N GLY A 34 -11.68 -1.34 7.43
CA GLY A 34 -10.91 -1.18 8.66
C GLY A 34 -9.55 -1.87 8.65
N GLN A 35 -9.32 -2.83 7.74
CA GLN A 35 -8.03 -3.54 7.64
C GLN A 35 -6.94 -2.68 7.00
N VAL A 36 -5.69 -2.98 7.36
CA VAL A 36 -4.50 -2.26 6.89
C VAL A 36 -3.63 -3.17 6.03
N LEU A 37 -3.32 -2.71 4.82
CA LEU A 37 -2.38 -3.32 3.89
C LEU A 37 -1.03 -2.63 3.99
N LEU A 38 0.02 -3.37 4.31
CA LEU A 38 1.41 -2.93 4.24
C LEU A 38 2.01 -3.33 2.90
N MET A 39 2.33 -2.36 2.06
CA MET A 39 2.95 -2.60 0.77
C MET A 39 4.43 -2.21 0.80
N HIS A 40 5.31 -3.12 0.38
CA HIS A 40 6.73 -2.82 0.22
C HIS A 40 7.09 -2.58 -1.25
N ALA A 41 7.69 -1.44 -1.57
CA ALA A 41 8.19 -1.10 -2.89
C ALA A 41 9.61 -0.56 -2.82
N THR A 42 10.43 -0.81 -3.83
CA THR A 42 11.79 -0.26 -3.95
C THR A 42 11.83 1.01 -4.79
N ASP A 43 10.70 1.37 -5.40
CA ASP A 43 10.61 2.38 -6.45
C ASP A 43 9.85 3.62 -5.96
N PRO A 44 10.42 4.83 -6.09
CA PRO A 44 9.78 6.06 -5.65
C PRO A 44 8.50 6.38 -6.43
N GLY A 45 8.35 5.88 -7.67
CA GLY A 45 7.13 6.03 -8.47
C GLY A 45 5.91 5.37 -7.84
N SER A 46 6.11 4.28 -7.10
CA SER A 46 5.02 3.54 -6.45
C SER A 46 4.26 4.39 -5.44
N ALA A 47 4.92 5.37 -4.80
CA ALA A 47 4.27 6.28 -3.85
C ALA A 47 3.17 7.13 -4.51
N ASN A 48 3.47 7.71 -5.67
CA ASN A 48 2.54 8.56 -6.41
C ASN A 48 1.37 7.75 -6.94
N ASP A 49 1.65 6.60 -7.55
CA ASP A 49 0.61 5.69 -8.05
C ASP A 49 -0.29 5.17 -6.92
N MET A 50 0.29 4.86 -5.76
CA MET A 50 -0.47 4.38 -4.60
C MET A 50 -1.34 5.47 -4.00
N THR A 51 -0.83 6.70 -3.92
CA THR A 51 -1.60 7.86 -3.44
C THR A 51 -2.78 8.16 -4.37
N ALA A 52 -2.54 8.15 -5.68
CA ALA A 52 -3.58 8.34 -6.69
C ALA A 52 -4.61 7.20 -6.64
N TRP A 53 -4.16 5.96 -6.49
CA TRP A 53 -5.03 4.80 -6.38
C TRP A 53 -5.87 4.83 -5.10
N ALA A 54 -5.26 5.10 -3.94
CA ALA A 54 -5.94 5.20 -2.66
C ALA A 54 -7.05 6.26 -2.71
N LYS A 55 -6.74 7.46 -3.24
CA LYS A 55 -7.74 8.50 -3.50
C LYS A 55 -8.87 8.02 -4.42
N ARG A 56 -8.55 7.28 -5.49
CA ARG A 56 -9.53 6.78 -6.47
C ARG A 56 -10.42 5.66 -5.92
N THR A 57 -9.89 4.84 -5.01
CA THR A 57 -10.65 3.75 -4.36
C THR A 57 -11.32 4.18 -3.05
N GLY A 58 -11.02 5.38 -2.54
CA GLY A 58 -11.51 5.86 -1.25
C GLY A 58 -10.79 5.23 -0.06
N ASN A 59 -9.59 4.68 -0.28
CA ASN A 59 -8.71 4.17 0.75
C ASN A 59 -7.80 5.28 1.29
N GLU A 60 -7.28 5.08 2.49
CA GLU A 60 -6.44 6.06 3.18
C GLU A 60 -5.03 5.52 3.41
N ILE A 61 -4.01 6.32 3.12
CA ILE A 61 -2.63 5.97 3.47
C ILE A 61 -2.38 6.49 4.88
N LEU A 62 -2.22 5.57 5.83
CA LEU A 62 -1.95 5.90 7.23
C LEU A 62 -0.51 6.38 7.41
N LYS A 63 0.44 5.72 6.75
CA LYS A 63 1.86 6.00 6.91
C LYS A 63 2.64 5.52 5.70
N VAL A 64 3.73 6.22 5.43
CA VAL A 64 4.78 5.77 4.53
C VAL A 64 6.08 5.77 5.31
N ASP A 65 6.74 4.63 5.33
CA ASP A 65 8.04 4.45 5.99
C ASP A 65 9.08 4.15 4.92
N GLN A 66 10.28 4.69 5.04
CA GLN A 66 11.37 4.45 4.09
C GLN A 66 12.57 3.94 4.90
N GLY A 67 12.92 2.67 4.70
CA GLY A 67 14.02 2.01 5.41
C GLY A 67 14.94 1.27 4.46
N GLY A 68 16.23 1.66 4.43
CA GLY A 68 17.29 0.87 3.79
C GLY A 68 17.14 0.62 2.29
N GLY A 69 16.44 1.50 1.56
CA GLY A 69 16.15 1.33 0.12
C GLY A 69 14.82 0.64 -0.19
N VAL A 70 14.01 0.34 0.83
CA VAL A 70 12.64 -0.15 0.68
C VAL A 70 11.67 0.87 1.29
N TRP A 71 10.59 1.11 0.56
CA TRP A 71 9.45 1.94 0.95
C TRP A 71 8.30 1.06 1.40
N SER A 72 7.75 1.34 2.57
CA SER A 72 6.66 0.63 3.22
C SER A 72 5.45 1.54 3.32
N PHE A 73 4.41 1.28 2.54
CA PHE A 73 3.16 2.03 2.51
C PHE A 73 2.09 1.30 3.31
N TYR A 74 1.55 1.96 4.32
CA TYR A 74 0.44 1.46 5.13
C TYR A 74 -0.86 2.05 4.61
N ILE A 75 -1.69 1.23 3.97
CA ILE A 75 -2.95 1.64 3.36
C ILE A 75 -4.09 1.01 4.14
N LYS A 76 -4.96 1.83 4.70
CA LYS A 76 -6.18 1.39 5.37
C LYS A 76 -7.35 1.39 4.40
N LYS A 77 -8.07 0.26 4.35
CA LYS A 77 -9.36 0.17 3.68
C LYS A 77 -10.41 0.89 4.52
N LEU A 78 -11.06 1.91 3.97
CA LEU A 78 -12.13 2.64 4.69
C LEU A 78 -13.54 2.15 4.35
N LYS A 79 -13.71 1.44 3.23
CA LYS A 79 -14.99 0.84 2.79
C LYS A 79 -14.73 -0.48 2.08
#